data_AF-A0A8J8D1M2-F1
#
_entry.id   AF-A0A8J8D1M2-F1
#
_cell.length_a   1.000
_cell.length_b   1.000
_cell.length_c   1.000
_cell.angle_alpha   90.00
_cell.angle_beta   90.00
_cell.angle_gamma   90.00
#
_symmetry.space_group_name_H-M   'P 1'
#
loop_
_entity.id
_entity.type
_entity.pdbx_description
1 polymer ?
#
loop_
_entity_poly.entity_id
_entity_poly.type
_entity_poly.pdbx_seq_one_letter_code
_entity_poly.pdbx_strand_id
1 'polypeptide(L)'
;MRRGQLLSFDAMLSLVIVILILGMIISTSSALKDDITTMLGWYERANIGDNMLDIVVKNPGTPGNWESDPSNLVYLGLENSRYPNTIDYLKIEALNKAVNDNDPTIRSALANLSMGKDFTLGFYLTRVEIIGNVTVIPPQIEGSVELTEGRHFSLTTRPGYAYGLSIVVPWASPLREDFPGVGNIQYVMNMSAGEIFTFKITEDVNVVYSIPAGQAAGGPKEIVTIPAGSTVYVRVDSGWLPIGWTPLENGGYQLWLPYHREGLEVSTTWDGVIWWGQQGGVYSTNLTIRYIYATKVVDADYNMTMINGTFVEDSSIIRTSMNRSPWITYTERRVPMTKMIYNRSYTVTPNGLPKELYVGSIYTPIPDYMALKVGFNDTGYIVMVAWMRGTNISGYSVLAAYKASVDSNIQLIINQTINGKTYVKSYTSGSPDYVIVQWKEFLTQIKQGESLDIYVWVYEMRDIDQVEITDLNGIKTIMKPQASLAVLKLWVWDDS
;
A
#
# COMPACT_ATOMS: atom_id res chain seq x y z
N MET A 1 104.46 4.80 34.62
CA MET A 1 103.09 4.59 34.10
C MET A 1 102.50 5.96 33.73
N ARG A 2 102.69 6.43 32.49
CA ARG A 2 101.75 6.42 31.33
C ARG A 2 100.45 7.25 31.52
N ARG A 3 100.55 8.59 31.48
CA ARG A 3 99.41 9.53 31.36
C ARG A 3 98.57 9.34 30.07
N GLY A 4 99.16 8.80 29.00
CA GLY A 4 98.44 8.48 27.76
C GLY A 4 97.49 7.27 27.86
N GLN A 5 97.71 6.35 28.81
CA GLN A 5 96.80 5.21 29.03
C GLN A 5 95.53 5.59 29.78
N LEU A 6 95.58 6.61 30.65
CA LEU A 6 94.39 7.15 31.33
C LEU A 6 93.48 7.91 30.36
N LEU A 7 94.06 8.72 29.45
CA LEU A 7 93.30 9.43 28.41
C LEU A 7 92.63 8.49 27.40
N SER A 8 93.30 7.40 26.99
CA SER A 8 92.70 6.42 26.08
C SER A 8 91.60 5.59 26.73
N PHE A 9 91.71 5.31 28.04
CA PHE A 9 90.68 4.56 28.78
C PHE A 9 89.42 5.41 28.99
N ASP A 10 89.58 6.68 29.31
CA ASP A 10 88.47 7.64 29.49
C ASP A 10 87.74 7.93 28.16
N ALA A 11 88.48 8.09 27.07
CA ALA A 11 87.90 8.20 25.73
C ALA A 11 87.13 6.94 25.30
N MET A 12 87.63 5.75 25.64
CA MET A 12 86.97 4.47 25.33
C MET A 12 85.71 4.27 26.18
N LEU A 13 85.76 4.65 27.46
CA LEU A 13 84.61 4.61 28.37
C LEU A 13 83.52 5.58 27.90
N SER A 14 83.90 6.80 27.51
CA SER A 14 82.98 7.81 26.98
C SER A 14 82.33 7.33 25.66
N LEU A 15 83.09 6.69 24.77
CA LEU A 15 82.56 6.09 23.54
C LEU A 15 81.54 4.98 23.84
N VAL A 16 81.86 4.08 24.77
CA VAL A 16 80.95 2.98 25.18
C VAL A 16 79.66 3.53 25.80
N ILE A 17 79.75 4.56 26.64
CA ILE A 17 78.59 5.23 27.24
C ILE A 17 77.73 5.88 26.14
N VAL A 18 78.34 6.57 25.16
CA VAL A 18 77.61 7.17 24.04
C VAL A 18 76.92 6.11 23.19
N ILE A 19 77.56 4.97 22.91
CA ILE A 19 76.96 3.86 22.15
C ILE A 19 75.76 3.26 22.91
N LEU A 20 75.88 3.06 24.23
CA LEU A 20 74.78 2.54 25.06
C LEU A 20 73.60 3.52 25.13
N ILE A 21 73.88 4.82 25.26
CA ILE A 21 72.85 5.87 25.25
C ILE A 21 72.16 5.91 23.89
N LEU A 22 72.91 5.86 22.78
CA LEU A 22 72.34 5.80 21.43
C LEU A 22 71.48 4.55 21.23
N GLY A 23 71.93 3.38 21.70
CA GLY A 23 71.16 2.14 21.65
C GLY A 23 69.84 2.22 22.44
N MET A 24 69.89 2.79 23.66
CA MET A 24 68.69 3.04 24.46
C MET A 24 67.74 4.04 23.80
N ILE A 25 68.25 5.13 23.22
CA ILE A 25 67.42 6.11 22.51
C ILE A 25 66.75 5.48 21.28
N ILE A 26 67.47 4.67 20.50
CA ILE A 26 66.91 3.99 19.32
C ILE A 26 65.84 2.98 19.75
N SER A 27 66.10 2.17 20.77
CA SER A 27 65.14 1.18 21.28
C SER A 27 63.89 1.84 21.85
N THR A 28 64.05 2.90 22.65
CA THR A 28 62.92 3.66 23.23
C THR A 28 62.12 4.37 22.14
N SER A 29 62.81 4.94 21.13
CA SER A 29 62.16 5.58 19.98
C SER A 29 61.33 4.57 19.16
N SER A 30 61.85 3.36 18.93
CA SER A 30 61.09 2.30 18.27
C SER A 30 59.86 1.90 19.08
N ALA A 31 60.02 1.65 20.39
CA ALA A 31 58.91 1.28 21.25
C ALA A 31 57.81 2.37 21.30
N LEU A 32 58.20 3.65 21.42
CA LEU A 32 57.26 4.77 21.38
C LEU A 32 56.55 4.88 20.02
N LYS A 33 57.26 4.65 18.92
CA LYS A 33 56.64 4.65 17.58
C LYS A 33 55.63 3.52 17.45
N ASP A 34 55.95 2.33 17.96
CA ASP A 34 55.07 1.16 17.92
C ASP A 34 53.82 1.38 18.80
N ASP A 35 53.99 1.97 19.99
CA ASP A 35 52.90 2.34 20.89
C ASP A 35 51.99 3.42 20.29
N ILE A 36 52.57 4.48 19.69
CA ILE A 36 51.81 5.53 19.02
C ILE A 36 51.04 4.96 17.82
N THR A 37 51.67 4.09 17.04
CA THR A 37 51.03 3.45 15.86
C THR A 37 49.89 2.54 16.31
N THR A 38 50.07 1.81 17.41
CA THR A 38 49.04 0.97 18.02
C THR A 38 47.88 1.82 18.55
N MET A 39 48.17 2.92 19.24
CA MET A 39 47.17 3.85 19.76
C MET A 39 46.39 4.55 18.64
N LEU A 40 47.05 4.97 17.57
CA LEU A 40 46.41 5.52 16.37
C LEU A 40 45.52 4.48 15.69
N GLY A 41 46.00 3.24 15.53
CA GLY A 41 45.19 2.15 14.97
C GLY A 41 43.95 1.84 15.81
N TRP A 42 44.06 1.87 17.15
CA TRP A 42 42.91 1.73 18.04
C TRP A 42 41.91 2.89 17.91
N TYR A 43 42.41 4.12 17.78
CA TYR A 43 41.57 5.29 17.60
C TYR A 43 40.81 5.27 16.26
N GLU A 44 41.47 4.88 15.17
CA GLU A 44 40.82 4.70 13.87
C GLU A 44 39.74 3.63 13.92
N ARG A 45 40.06 2.46 14.50
CA ARG A 45 39.12 1.36 14.72
C ARG A 45 37.91 1.80 15.55
N ALA A 46 38.11 2.48 16.66
CA ALA A 46 37.01 2.90 17.54
C ALA A 46 36.02 3.85 16.85
N ASN A 47 36.48 4.66 15.89
CA ASN A 47 35.66 5.70 15.26
C ASN A 47 35.15 5.33 13.86
N ILE A 48 35.66 4.27 13.23
CA ILE A 48 35.30 3.96 11.83
C ILE A 48 33.80 3.71 11.66
N GLY A 49 33.17 2.96 12.56
CA GLY A 49 31.74 2.66 12.49
C GLY A 49 30.87 3.92 12.60
N ASP A 50 31.21 4.82 13.53
CA ASP A 50 30.52 6.10 13.70
C ASP A 50 30.74 7.03 12.50
N ASN A 51 31.97 7.11 11.98
CA ASN A 51 32.29 7.91 10.79
C ASN A 51 31.55 7.40 9.56
N MET A 52 31.50 6.08 9.34
CA MET A 52 30.77 5.47 8.23
C MET A 52 29.29 5.82 8.30
N LEU A 53 28.65 5.58 9.46
CA LEU A 53 27.24 5.89 9.62
C LEU A 53 26.96 7.39 9.50
N ASP A 54 27.82 8.26 10.04
CA ASP A 54 27.65 9.70 9.93
C ASP A 54 27.73 10.20 8.49
N ILE A 55 28.72 9.74 7.71
CA ILE A 55 28.83 10.09 6.29
C ILE A 55 27.59 9.61 5.53
N VAL A 56 27.15 8.39 5.79
CA VAL A 56 26.01 7.78 5.10
C VAL A 56 24.70 8.48 5.45
N VAL A 57 24.46 8.88 6.70
CA VAL A 57 23.14 9.43 7.11
C VAL A 57 23.05 10.96 7.07
N LYS A 58 24.17 11.68 7.07
CA LYS A 58 24.22 13.16 7.13
C LYS A 58 24.61 13.83 5.80
N ASN A 59 24.67 13.06 4.72
CA ASN A 59 24.97 13.59 3.39
C ASN A 59 24.01 12.97 2.37
N PRO A 60 23.53 13.75 1.37
CA PRO A 60 22.70 13.21 0.29
C PRO A 60 23.47 12.37 -0.72
N GLY A 61 24.79 12.31 -0.63
CA GLY A 61 25.68 11.74 -1.62
C GLY A 61 26.09 12.76 -2.69
N THR A 62 27.07 12.39 -3.51
CA THR A 62 27.57 13.22 -4.61
C THR A 62 27.70 12.36 -5.86
N PRO A 63 26.82 12.52 -6.87
CA PRO A 63 25.70 13.47 -6.91
C PRO A 63 24.58 13.10 -5.94
N GLY A 64 23.76 14.08 -5.52
CA GLY A 64 22.72 13.87 -4.49
C GLY A 64 21.50 13.04 -4.93
N ASN A 65 21.43 12.68 -6.22
CA ASN A 65 20.39 11.88 -6.86
C ASN A 65 20.93 10.54 -7.41
N TRP A 66 22.02 10.05 -6.83
CA TRP A 66 22.72 8.85 -7.29
C TRP A 66 21.85 7.59 -7.32
N GLU A 67 20.73 7.56 -6.58
CA GLU A 67 19.75 6.47 -6.63
C GLU A 67 19.11 6.29 -8.01
N SER A 68 19.12 7.33 -8.84
CA SER A 68 18.65 7.28 -10.22
C SER A 68 19.78 6.96 -11.21
N ASP A 69 21.01 7.38 -10.91
CA ASP A 69 22.20 7.19 -11.74
C ASP A 69 23.46 7.18 -10.88
N PRO A 70 24.02 5.99 -10.54
CA PRO A 70 25.20 5.87 -9.71
C PRO A 70 26.52 6.06 -10.47
N SER A 71 26.50 6.25 -11.80
CA SER A 71 27.69 6.18 -12.66
C SER A 71 28.83 7.12 -12.26
N ASN A 72 28.51 8.28 -11.67
CA ASN A 72 29.47 9.30 -11.23
C ASN A 72 29.50 9.45 -9.70
N LEU A 73 29.10 8.42 -8.95
CA LEU A 73 29.08 8.46 -7.49
C LEU A 73 30.49 8.58 -6.92
N VAL A 74 30.73 9.68 -6.20
CA VAL A 74 31.96 9.95 -5.45
C VAL A 74 31.77 9.62 -3.97
N TYR A 75 30.67 10.07 -3.39
CA TYR A 75 30.32 9.83 -1.99
C TYR A 75 28.92 9.26 -1.88
N LEU A 76 28.82 8.08 -1.25
CA LEU A 76 27.53 7.49 -0.92
C LEU A 76 26.89 8.24 0.26
N GLY A 77 25.61 8.57 0.12
CA GLY A 77 24.85 9.22 1.18
C GLY A 77 23.35 8.97 1.01
N LEU A 78 22.66 8.73 2.11
CA LEU A 78 21.25 8.37 2.18
C LEU A 78 20.35 9.55 2.56
N GLU A 79 20.90 10.72 2.90
CA GLU A 79 20.08 11.85 3.31
C GLU A 79 19.13 12.27 2.18
N ASN A 80 17.89 12.57 2.54
CA ASN A 80 16.93 13.14 1.61
C ASN A 80 17.23 14.62 1.39
N SER A 81 17.66 14.98 0.18
CA SER A 81 17.97 16.36 -0.19
C SER A 81 16.80 17.34 -0.02
N ARG A 82 15.55 16.85 -0.03
CA ARG A 82 14.34 17.67 0.16
C ARG A 82 13.87 17.72 1.62
N TYR A 83 14.26 16.74 2.42
CA TYR A 83 13.87 16.61 3.83
C TYR A 83 15.13 16.41 4.69
N PRO A 84 15.87 17.50 4.99
CA PRO A 84 17.12 17.41 5.72
C PRO A 84 16.97 16.71 7.07
N ASN A 85 18.02 16.03 7.53
CA ASN A 85 18.05 15.18 8.74
C ASN A 85 17.17 13.92 8.66
N THR A 86 16.72 13.53 7.47
CA THR A 86 16.03 12.26 7.25
C THR A 86 16.75 11.47 6.17
N ILE A 87 16.74 10.15 6.28
CA ILE A 87 17.21 9.29 5.20
C ILE A 87 16.08 8.99 4.20
N ASP A 88 16.42 8.84 2.94
CA ASP A 88 15.47 8.54 1.87
C ASP A 88 15.33 7.02 1.68
N TYR A 89 14.10 6.52 1.81
CA TYR A 89 13.79 5.11 1.55
C TYR A 89 14.21 4.66 0.14
N LEU A 90 14.03 5.51 -0.88
CA LEU A 90 14.37 5.16 -2.27
C LEU A 90 15.88 4.97 -2.46
N LYS A 91 16.70 5.71 -1.71
CA LYS A 91 18.15 5.53 -1.70
C LYS A 91 18.54 4.21 -1.05
N ILE A 92 17.85 3.78 0.00
CA ILE A 92 18.08 2.47 0.62
C ILE A 92 17.72 1.35 -0.37
N GLU A 93 16.58 1.43 -1.04
CA GLU A 93 16.19 0.45 -2.07
C GLU A 93 17.18 0.41 -3.25
N ALA A 94 17.61 1.57 -3.74
CA ALA A 94 18.61 1.65 -4.80
C ALA A 94 19.96 1.07 -4.37
N LEU A 95 20.40 1.32 -3.13
CA LEU A 95 21.61 0.73 -2.56
C LEU A 95 21.50 -0.79 -2.52
N ASN A 96 20.40 -1.33 -1.99
CA ASN A 96 20.18 -2.77 -1.90
C ASN A 96 20.17 -3.42 -3.29
N LYS A 97 19.47 -2.81 -4.25
CA LYS A 97 19.47 -3.29 -5.63
C LYS A 97 20.89 -3.30 -6.22
N ALA A 98 21.65 -2.22 -6.05
CA ALA A 98 23.00 -2.14 -6.59
C ALA A 98 23.99 -3.12 -5.94
N VAL A 99 23.80 -3.45 -4.65
CA VAL A 99 24.55 -4.52 -3.98
C VAL A 99 24.22 -5.88 -4.60
N ASN A 100 22.94 -6.18 -4.80
CA ASN A 100 22.51 -7.44 -5.43
C ASN A 100 22.97 -7.56 -6.90
N ASP A 101 23.01 -6.45 -7.63
CA ASP A 101 23.51 -6.37 -9.00
C ASP A 101 25.06 -6.36 -9.07
N ASN A 102 25.76 -6.37 -7.91
CA ASN A 102 27.21 -6.28 -7.78
C ASN A 102 27.82 -5.07 -8.52
N ASP A 103 27.18 -3.90 -8.39
CA ASP A 103 27.59 -2.67 -9.05
C ASP A 103 29.01 -2.25 -8.62
N PRO A 104 29.96 -2.09 -9.56
CA PRO A 104 31.36 -1.82 -9.24
C PRO A 104 31.57 -0.42 -8.63
N THR A 105 30.73 0.55 -8.96
CA THR A 105 30.82 1.92 -8.47
C THR A 105 30.37 1.98 -7.01
N ILE A 106 29.24 1.35 -6.69
CA ILE A 106 28.74 1.23 -5.31
C ILE A 106 29.69 0.42 -4.45
N ARG A 107 30.23 -0.68 -4.98
CA ARG A 107 31.25 -1.49 -4.30
C ARG A 107 32.50 -0.67 -3.97
N SER A 108 32.98 0.14 -4.91
CA SER A 108 34.14 1.02 -4.68
C SER A 108 33.83 2.11 -3.66
N ALA A 109 32.64 2.72 -3.72
CA ALA A 109 32.21 3.73 -2.75
C ALA A 109 32.12 3.17 -1.32
N LEU A 110 31.58 1.95 -1.16
CA LEU A 110 31.49 1.27 0.13
C LEU A 110 32.87 0.78 0.64
N ALA A 111 33.75 0.33 -0.26
CA ALA A 111 35.15 0.02 0.07
C ALA A 111 35.91 1.25 0.56
N ASN A 112 35.72 2.40 -0.08
CA ASN A 112 36.33 3.66 0.36
C ASN A 112 35.75 4.13 1.71
N LEU A 113 34.43 4.02 1.88
CA LEU A 113 33.73 4.40 3.11
C LEU A 113 34.23 3.59 4.32
N SER A 114 34.46 2.29 4.12
CA SER A 114 35.01 1.38 5.14
C SER A 114 36.53 1.39 5.24
N MET A 115 37.23 2.24 4.47
CA MET A 115 38.70 2.24 4.41
C MET A 115 39.30 0.85 4.11
N GLY A 116 38.61 0.05 3.30
CA GLY A 116 38.99 -1.31 2.94
C GLY A 116 38.74 -2.37 4.02
N LYS A 117 38.04 -2.02 5.11
CA LYS A 117 37.64 -2.97 6.16
C LYS A 117 36.42 -3.78 5.74
N ASP A 118 36.31 -4.96 6.32
CA ASP A 118 35.11 -5.77 6.17
C ASP A 118 33.99 -5.18 7.03
N PHE A 119 32.75 -5.25 6.54
CA PHE A 119 31.61 -4.78 7.31
C PHE A 119 30.30 -5.46 6.93
N THR A 120 29.33 -5.41 7.85
CA THR A 120 27.93 -5.74 7.64
C THR A 120 27.07 -4.55 8.05
N LEU A 121 26.29 -4.00 7.11
CA LEU A 121 25.33 -2.93 7.35
C LEU A 121 23.90 -3.48 7.19
N GLY A 122 23.16 -3.49 8.30
CA GLY A 122 21.76 -3.88 8.36
C GLY A 122 20.83 -2.69 8.50
N PHE A 123 19.79 -2.64 7.67
CA PHE A 123 18.69 -1.68 7.73
C PHE A 123 17.46 -2.34 8.36
N TYR A 124 16.94 -1.74 9.42
CA TYR A 124 15.73 -2.16 10.10
C TYR A 124 14.73 -1.03 9.97
N LEU A 125 13.70 -1.24 9.16
CA LEU A 125 12.77 -0.22 8.72
C LEU A 125 11.43 -0.42 9.40
N THR A 126 10.75 0.70 9.65
CA THR A 126 9.36 0.63 10.10
C THR A 126 8.50 0.20 8.90
N ARG A 127 7.73 -0.87 9.06
CA ARG A 127 6.94 -1.47 7.98
C ARG A 127 5.51 -1.80 8.41
N VAL A 128 4.65 -1.98 7.42
CA VAL A 128 3.28 -2.45 7.62
C VAL A 128 3.19 -3.87 7.10
N GLU A 129 2.76 -4.80 7.95
CA GLU A 129 2.49 -6.17 7.57
C GLU A 129 0.99 -6.40 7.44
N ILE A 130 0.60 -7.06 6.35
CA ILE A 130 -0.76 -7.50 6.11
C ILE A 130 -0.78 -9.01 6.18
N ILE A 131 -1.57 -9.55 7.11
CA ILE A 131 -1.71 -10.99 7.32
C ILE A 131 -3.19 -11.33 7.28
N GLY A 132 -3.58 -12.29 6.46
CA GLY A 132 -4.94 -12.81 6.45
C GLY A 132 -5.44 -13.16 5.06
N ASN A 133 -6.66 -13.68 5.00
CA ASN A 133 -7.30 -14.03 3.74
C ASN A 133 -8.35 -12.98 3.39
N VAL A 134 -8.37 -12.60 2.11
CA VAL A 134 -9.48 -11.87 1.51
C VAL A 134 -10.27 -12.87 0.69
N THR A 135 -11.58 -12.95 0.94
CA THR A 135 -12.48 -13.75 0.13
C THR A 135 -13.21 -12.82 -0.82
N VAL A 136 -12.96 -12.98 -2.11
CA VAL A 136 -13.75 -12.36 -3.17
C VAL A 136 -14.82 -13.35 -3.58
N ILE A 137 -16.07 -12.96 -3.41
CA ILE A 137 -17.22 -13.64 -3.97
C ILE A 137 -17.66 -12.79 -5.15
N PRO A 138 -17.41 -13.19 -6.40
CA PRO A 138 -18.01 -12.53 -7.55
C PRO A 138 -19.54 -12.64 -7.45
N PRO A 139 -20.31 -11.59 -7.77
CA PRO A 139 -21.74 -11.71 -7.93
C PRO A 139 -22.00 -12.62 -9.11
N GLN A 140 -22.91 -13.56 -8.90
CA GLN A 140 -23.48 -14.32 -9.99
C GLN A 140 -24.78 -13.62 -10.36
N ILE A 141 -24.76 -12.92 -11.49
CA ILE A 141 -25.98 -12.34 -12.07
C ILE A 141 -26.73 -13.49 -12.74
N GLU A 142 -27.82 -13.92 -12.12
CA GLU A 142 -28.73 -14.93 -12.66
C GLU A 142 -29.60 -14.33 -13.78
N GLY A 143 -29.87 -13.04 -13.71
CA GLY A 143 -30.46 -12.27 -14.79
C GLY A 143 -30.57 -10.77 -14.48
N SER A 144 -30.89 -9.99 -15.51
CA SER A 144 -31.04 -8.55 -15.42
C SER A 144 -32.11 -8.01 -16.38
N VAL A 145 -32.63 -6.83 -16.04
CA VAL A 145 -33.56 -6.03 -16.84
C VAL A 145 -33.06 -4.59 -16.84
N GLU A 146 -32.84 -4.05 -18.03
CA GLU A 146 -32.55 -2.63 -18.22
C GLU A 146 -33.84 -1.83 -18.33
N LEU A 147 -33.94 -0.78 -17.51
CA LEU A 147 -35.04 0.16 -17.46
C LEU A 147 -34.59 1.49 -18.04
N THR A 148 -35.37 2.00 -18.98
CA THR A 148 -35.18 3.33 -19.58
C THR A 148 -36.27 4.26 -19.09
N GLU A 149 -35.97 5.55 -18.96
CA GLU A 149 -36.93 6.60 -18.68
C GLU A 149 -38.12 6.55 -19.66
N GLY A 150 -39.31 6.83 -19.15
CA GLY A 150 -40.55 6.88 -19.92
C GLY A 150 -41.24 5.52 -20.12
N ARG A 151 -40.69 4.42 -19.59
CA ARG A 151 -41.32 3.09 -19.64
C ARG A 151 -42.21 2.84 -18.42
N HIS A 152 -43.27 2.07 -18.57
CA HIS A 152 -44.01 1.58 -17.41
C HIS A 152 -43.26 0.43 -16.77
N PHE A 153 -43.21 0.41 -15.44
CA PHE A 153 -42.47 -0.57 -14.64
C PHE A 153 -43.28 -0.97 -13.42
N SER A 154 -43.31 -2.27 -13.12
CA SER A 154 -43.88 -2.83 -11.89
C SER A 154 -43.09 -4.06 -11.48
N LEU A 155 -42.83 -4.17 -10.18
CA LEU A 155 -42.31 -5.38 -9.57
C LEU A 155 -43.42 -6.03 -8.73
N THR A 156 -43.84 -7.26 -9.07
CA THR A 156 -45.03 -7.87 -8.47
C THR A 156 -45.01 -9.39 -8.47
N THR A 157 -45.68 -10.03 -7.52
CA THR A 157 -45.85 -11.49 -7.43
C THR A 157 -46.93 -12.02 -8.35
N ARG A 158 -47.68 -11.14 -9.03
CA ARG A 158 -48.77 -11.51 -9.94
C ARG A 158 -48.38 -11.27 -11.40
N PRO A 159 -48.98 -12.00 -12.37
CA PRO A 159 -48.81 -11.68 -13.77
C PRO A 159 -49.46 -10.31 -14.09
N GLY A 160 -48.73 -9.44 -14.80
CA GLY A 160 -49.20 -8.13 -15.24
C GLY A 160 -48.79 -6.98 -14.30
N TYR A 161 -49.28 -5.77 -14.57
CA TYR A 161 -48.98 -4.63 -13.70
C TYR A 161 -49.79 -4.73 -12.42
N ALA A 162 -49.13 -4.58 -11.29
CA ALA A 162 -49.79 -4.58 -10.00
C ALA A 162 -49.46 -3.32 -9.22
N TYR A 163 -50.04 -2.21 -9.69
CA TYR A 163 -49.90 -0.91 -9.08
C TYR A 163 -50.43 -0.94 -7.64
N GLY A 164 -49.59 -0.57 -6.68
CA GLY A 164 -49.97 -0.54 -5.27
C GLY A 164 -49.96 -1.88 -4.55
N LEU A 165 -49.52 -2.97 -5.19
CA LEU A 165 -49.26 -4.22 -4.46
C LEU A 165 -47.85 -4.23 -3.90
N SER A 166 -47.73 -4.59 -2.63
CA SER A 166 -46.42 -4.80 -2.01
C SER A 166 -45.88 -6.18 -2.34
N ILE A 167 -44.57 -6.29 -2.43
CA ILE A 167 -43.86 -7.56 -2.23
C ILE A 167 -43.46 -7.69 -0.76
N VAL A 168 -43.52 -8.89 -0.21
CA VAL A 168 -43.01 -9.17 1.14
C VAL A 168 -41.58 -9.66 1.03
N VAL A 169 -40.68 -9.05 1.81
CA VAL A 169 -39.25 -9.38 1.83
C VAL A 169 -38.78 -9.59 3.26
N PRO A 170 -37.82 -10.50 3.51
CA PRO A 170 -37.29 -10.73 4.84
C PRO A 170 -36.28 -9.66 5.25
N TRP A 171 -35.66 -8.97 4.29
CA TRP A 171 -34.76 -7.83 4.53
C TRP A 171 -34.67 -6.94 3.29
N ALA A 172 -34.35 -5.66 3.53
CA ALA A 172 -34.11 -4.65 2.50
C ALA A 172 -33.07 -3.62 2.98
N SER A 173 -32.33 -3.00 2.05
CA SER A 173 -31.27 -2.02 2.35
C SER A 173 -30.95 -1.15 1.13
N PRO A 174 -30.61 0.15 1.28
CA PRO A 174 -30.71 0.92 2.51
C PRO A 174 -32.18 1.25 2.82
N LEU A 175 -32.56 1.27 4.10
CA LEU A 175 -33.86 1.77 4.53
C LEU A 175 -33.68 3.19 5.09
N ARG A 176 -34.40 4.14 4.50
CA ARG A 176 -34.40 5.55 4.90
C ARG A 176 -35.83 6.08 4.96
N GLU A 177 -36.03 7.10 5.79
CA GLU A 177 -37.30 7.81 5.94
C GLU A 177 -37.18 9.20 5.30
N ASP A 178 -37.09 9.25 3.97
CA ASP A 178 -36.93 10.53 3.26
C ASP A 178 -38.25 11.32 3.27
N PHE A 179 -39.38 10.62 3.16
CA PHE A 179 -40.73 11.18 3.19
C PHE A 179 -41.70 10.32 3.99
N PRO A 180 -42.72 10.92 4.63
CA PRO A 180 -43.80 10.16 5.25
C PRO A 180 -44.62 9.42 4.19
N GLY A 181 -44.92 8.15 4.45
CA GLY A 181 -45.82 7.37 3.61
C GLY A 181 -47.30 7.73 3.80
N VAL A 182 -48.16 7.12 2.98
CA VAL A 182 -49.62 7.34 3.01
C VAL A 182 -50.36 6.00 3.07
N GLY A 183 -51.43 5.94 3.84
CA GLY A 183 -52.26 4.73 3.97
C GLY A 183 -51.51 3.62 4.71
N ASN A 184 -51.37 2.45 4.09
CA ASN A 184 -50.67 1.30 4.67
C ASN A 184 -49.14 1.35 4.48
N ILE A 185 -48.64 2.42 3.87
CA ILE A 185 -47.23 2.64 3.59
C ILE A 185 -46.71 3.60 4.65
N GLN A 186 -45.78 3.14 5.48
CA GLN A 186 -45.28 3.95 6.60
C GLN A 186 -44.21 4.94 6.14
N TYR A 187 -43.32 4.51 5.24
CA TYR A 187 -42.17 5.28 4.81
C TYR A 187 -42.00 5.26 3.31
N VAL A 188 -41.45 6.36 2.78
CA VAL A 188 -41.06 6.46 1.38
C VAL A 188 -39.62 6.96 1.34
N MET A 189 -38.78 6.24 0.61
CA MET A 189 -37.43 6.67 0.29
C MET A 189 -37.35 7.08 -1.18
N ASN A 190 -36.46 8.03 -1.46
CA ASN A 190 -36.17 8.47 -2.81
C ASN A 190 -34.76 8.05 -3.19
N MET A 191 -34.65 7.13 -4.14
CA MET A 191 -33.36 6.74 -4.70
C MET A 191 -32.91 7.71 -5.78
N SER A 192 -31.68 8.22 -5.66
CA SER A 192 -31.06 9.08 -6.67
C SER A 192 -30.05 8.32 -7.54
N ALA A 193 -29.65 8.92 -8.65
CA ALA A 193 -28.56 8.44 -9.51
C ALA A 193 -27.31 8.00 -8.71
N GLY A 194 -26.80 6.80 -9.01
CA GLY A 194 -25.67 6.15 -8.35
C GLY A 194 -26.03 5.30 -7.12
N GLU A 195 -27.28 5.33 -6.65
CA GLU A 195 -27.70 4.52 -5.50
C GLU A 195 -28.14 3.10 -5.92
N ILE A 196 -27.96 2.16 -4.99
CA ILE A 196 -28.41 0.77 -5.14
C ILE A 196 -29.27 0.40 -3.94
N PHE A 197 -30.45 -0.15 -4.21
CA PHE A 197 -31.34 -0.73 -3.22
C PHE A 197 -31.41 -2.24 -3.43
N THR A 198 -31.34 -2.98 -2.34
CA THR A 198 -31.16 -4.43 -2.32
C THR A 198 -32.12 -5.05 -1.35
N PHE A 199 -32.77 -6.14 -1.76
CA PHE A 199 -33.68 -6.92 -0.92
C PHE A 199 -33.69 -8.37 -1.35
N LYS A 200 -34.18 -9.26 -0.50
CA LYS A 200 -34.34 -10.68 -0.83
C LYS A 200 -35.80 -11.00 -1.05
N ILE A 201 -36.14 -11.77 -2.09
CA ILE A 201 -37.54 -12.17 -2.33
C ILE A 201 -37.81 -13.56 -1.73
N THR A 202 -39.00 -13.76 -1.18
CA THR A 202 -39.44 -15.04 -0.58
C THR A 202 -40.31 -15.90 -1.49
N GLU A 203 -40.81 -15.31 -2.57
CA GLU A 203 -41.67 -15.94 -3.57
C GLU A 203 -41.26 -15.41 -4.95
N ASP A 204 -41.74 -16.05 -6.02
CA ASP A 204 -41.43 -15.61 -7.38
C ASP A 204 -41.99 -14.21 -7.63
N VAL A 205 -41.16 -13.34 -8.21
CA VAL A 205 -41.52 -11.95 -8.49
C VAL A 205 -41.30 -11.66 -9.96
N ASN A 206 -42.30 -11.09 -10.61
CA ASN A 206 -42.24 -10.66 -11.99
C ASN A 206 -41.82 -9.20 -12.08
N VAL A 207 -40.78 -8.94 -12.88
CA VAL A 207 -40.44 -7.63 -13.42
C VAL A 207 -41.30 -7.44 -14.67
N VAL A 208 -42.25 -6.52 -14.63
CA VAL A 208 -43.12 -6.20 -15.76
C VAL A 208 -42.77 -4.81 -16.25
N TYR A 209 -42.40 -4.70 -17.53
CA TYR A 209 -42.12 -3.41 -18.14
C TYR A 209 -42.62 -3.31 -19.59
N SER A 210 -42.93 -2.08 -20.02
CA SER A 210 -43.38 -1.81 -21.38
C SER A 210 -42.21 -1.75 -22.37
N ILE A 211 -42.36 -2.38 -23.53
CA ILE A 211 -41.43 -2.22 -24.66
C ILE A 211 -41.64 -0.83 -25.27
N PRO A 212 -40.59 -0.12 -25.70
CA PRO A 212 -40.72 1.18 -26.38
C PRO A 212 -41.46 1.00 -27.73
N ALA A 213 -42.78 1.17 -27.69
CA ALA A 213 -43.64 1.27 -28.87
C ALA A 213 -44.64 2.40 -28.61
N GLY A 214 -44.30 3.60 -29.10
CA GLY A 214 -45.14 4.80 -29.19
C GLY A 214 -46.27 4.94 -28.16
N GLN A 215 -45.95 5.49 -26.97
CA GLN A 215 -46.82 6.21 -26.00
C GLN A 215 -48.30 5.78 -25.82
N ALA A 216 -48.69 4.56 -26.16
CA ALA A 216 -50.03 4.05 -25.92
C ALA A 216 -50.03 3.16 -24.68
N ALA A 217 -50.86 3.51 -23.70
CA ALA A 217 -51.21 2.64 -22.59
C ALA A 217 -51.68 1.29 -23.14
N GLY A 218 -50.98 0.21 -22.79
CA GLY A 218 -51.26 -1.14 -23.30
C GLY A 218 -50.32 -1.68 -24.39
N GLY A 219 -49.17 -1.04 -24.64
CA GLY A 219 -48.11 -1.58 -25.50
C GLY A 219 -47.62 -2.99 -25.07
N PRO A 220 -46.89 -3.71 -25.96
CA PRO A 220 -46.36 -5.02 -25.66
C PRO A 220 -45.47 -4.99 -24.42
N LYS A 221 -45.57 -6.05 -23.61
CA LYS A 221 -44.96 -6.15 -22.28
C LYS A 221 -43.94 -7.27 -22.25
N GLU A 222 -42.80 -7.00 -21.64
CA GLU A 222 -41.87 -8.05 -21.26
C GLU A 222 -42.09 -8.37 -19.79
N ILE A 223 -42.17 -9.66 -19.50
CA ILE A 223 -42.31 -10.21 -18.15
C ILE A 223 -41.10 -11.07 -17.91
N VAL A 224 -40.31 -10.70 -16.91
CA VAL A 224 -39.14 -11.46 -16.49
C VAL A 224 -39.38 -11.94 -15.06
N THR A 225 -39.42 -13.24 -14.87
CA THR A 225 -39.65 -13.86 -13.55
C THR A 225 -38.32 -14.03 -12.83
N ILE A 226 -38.25 -13.43 -11.65
CA ILE A 226 -37.18 -13.61 -10.67
C ILE A 226 -37.59 -14.75 -9.73
N PRO A 227 -36.77 -15.81 -9.61
CA PRO A 227 -37.12 -16.97 -8.79
C PRO A 227 -37.06 -16.65 -7.29
N ALA A 228 -37.95 -17.26 -6.53
CA ALA A 228 -38.00 -17.17 -5.08
C ALA A 228 -36.63 -17.47 -4.44
N GLY A 229 -36.25 -16.68 -3.44
CA GLY A 229 -34.97 -16.81 -2.75
C GLY A 229 -33.82 -15.99 -3.34
N SER A 230 -33.98 -15.43 -4.55
CA SER A 230 -32.97 -14.54 -5.13
C SER A 230 -32.83 -13.23 -4.34
N THR A 231 -31.62 -12.68 -4.35
CA THR A 231 -31.38 -11.31 -3.89
C THR A 231 -31.48 -10.39 -5.09
N VAL A 232 -32.32 -9.37 -5.00
CA VAL A 232 -32.63 -8.41 -6.06
C VAL A 232 -31.96 -7.08 -5.75
N TYR A 233 -31.39 -6.48 -6.78
CA TYR A 233 -30.70 -5.21 -6.75
C TYR A 233 -31.35 -4.28 -7.74
N VAL A 234 -31.65 -3.07 -7.30
CA VAL A 234 -32.22 -2.00 -8.10
C VAL A 234 -31.22 -0.86 -8.07
N ARG A 235 -30.59 -0.57 -9.20
CA ARG A 235 -29.62 0.52 -9.36
C ARG A 235 -30.25 1.63 -10.17
N VAL A 236 -30.22 2.85 -9.67
CA VAL A 236 -30.63 4.05 -10.42
C VAL A 236 -29.40 4.67 -11.08
N ASP A 237 -29.36 4.73 -12.40
CA ASP A 237 -28.26 5.32 -13.17
C ASP A 237 -28.52 6.82 -13.45
N SER A 238 -29.77 7.20 -13.72
CA SER A 238 -30.21 8.59 -13.92
C SER A 238 -31.58 8.84 -13.28
N GLY A 239 -31.94 10.09 -13.00
CA GLY A 239 -33.27 10.43 -12.46
C GLY A 239 -33.48 10.02 -11.00
N TRP A 240 -34.71 9.62 -10.66
CA TRP A 240 -35.07 9.22 -9.30
C TRP A 240 -36.14 8.12 -9.26
N LEU A 241 -36.03 7.23 -8.28
CA LEU A 241 -36.97 6.12 -8.03
C LEU A 241 -37.54 6.20 -6.61
N PRO A 242 -38.86 6.42 -6.45
CA PRO A 242 -39.50 6.34 -5.15
C PRO A 242 -39.75 4.87 -4.76
N ILE A 243 -39.36 4.49 -3.55
CA ILE A 243 -39.63 3.17 -2.97
C ILE A 243 -40.41 3.36 -1.68
N GLY A 244 -41.59 2.74 -1.60
CA GLY A 244 -42.42 2.71 -0.41
C GLY A 244 -42.07 1.48 0.41
N TRP A 245 -42.05 1.60 1.73
CA TRP A 245 -41.83 0.45 2.61
C TRP A 245 -42.55 0.57 3.96
N THR A 246 -42.93 -0.58 4.51
CA THR A 246 -43.53 -0.72 5.84
C THR A 246 -42.89 -1.90 6.57
N PRO A 247 -42.37 -1.71 7.80
CA PRO A 247 -41.89 -2.82 8.61
C PRO A 247 -43.05 -3.73 9.04
N LEU A 248 -42.80 -5.03 9.07
CA LEU A 248 -43.74 -6.04 9.55
C LEU A 248 -43.37 -6.50 10.96
N GLU A 249 -44.35 -6.99 11.72
CA GLU A 249 -44.14 -7.49 13.09
C GLU A 249 -43.16 -8.68 13.15
N ASN A 250 -43.04 -9.44 12.05
CA ASN A 250 -42.13 -10.57 11.93
C ASN A 250 -40.67 -10.17 11.60
N GLY A 251 -40.36 -8.87 11.57
CA GLY A 251 -39.04 -8.33 11.23
C GLY A 251 -38.75 -8.20 9.73
N GLY A 252 -39.69 -8.62 8.86
CA GLY A 252 -39.62 -8.38 7.42
C GLY A 252 -40.17 -7.01 7.02
N TYR A 253 -40.28 -6.78 5.71
CA TYR A 253 -40.78 -5.53 5.14
C TYR A 253 -41.78 -5.81 4.01
N GLN A 254 -42.76 -4.94 3.88
CA GLN A 254 -43.52 -4.77 2.63
C GLN A 254 -42.87 -3.68 1.81
N LEU A 255 -42.63 -3.93 0.53
CA LEU A 255 -42.02 -2.97 -0.39
C LEU A 255 -42.92 -2.70 -1.61
N TRP A 256 -42.95 -1.44 -2.04
CA TRP A 256 -43.62 -0.98 -3.25
C TRP A 256 -42.60 -0.37 -4.22
N LEU A 257 -42.34 -1.07 -5.33
CA LEU A 257 -41.40 -0.66 -6.37
C LEU A 257 -42.06 -0.71 -7.76
N PRO A 258 -42.19 0.43 -8.44
CA PRO A 258 -42.04 1.80 -7.94
C PRO A 258 -43.21 2.20 -7.03
N TYR A 259 -42.97 3.11 -6.07
CA TYR A 259 -44.06 3.68 -5.26
C TYR A 259 -44.81 4.77 -6.02
N HIS A 260 -46.11 4.56 -6.21
CA HIS A 260 -47.00 5.53 -6.83
C HIS A 260 -48.27 5.74 -6.01
N ARG A 261 -48.66 7.01 -5.90
CA ARG A 261 -49.95 7.42 -5.33
C ARG A 261 -51.01 7.22 -6.42
N GLU A 262 -52.19 6.71 -6.05
CA GLU A 262 -53.40 6.62 -6.90
C GLU A 262 -53.57 5.39 -7.81
N GLY A 263 -52.67 4.41 -7.79
CA GLY A 263 -52.89 3.12 -8.47
C GLY A 263 -52.96 3.18 -10.00
N LEU A 264 -52.46 4.28 -10.58
CA LEU A 264 -52.37 4.48 -12.02
C LEU A 264 -51.06 3.96 -12.59
N GLU A 265 -51.06 3.71 -13.90
CA GLU A 265 -49.85 3.42 -14.66
C GLU A 265 -48.95 4.66 -14.72
N VAL A 266 -47.75 4.56 -14.17
CA VAL A 266 -46.78 5.66 -14.12
C VAL A 266 -45.53 5.25 -14.88
N SER A 267 -45.01 6.18 -15.68
CA SER A 267 -43.75 6.00 -16.39
C SER A 267 -42.56 6.17 -15.43
N THR A 268 -41.52 5.36 -15.61
CA THR A 268 -40.23 5.55 -14.96
C THR A 268 -39.71 6.95 -15.25
N THR A 269 -39.28 7.65 -14.21
CA THR A 269 -38.59 8.94 -14.27
C THR A 269 -37.08 8.76 -14.12
N TRP A 270 -36.59 7.53 -14.41
CA TRP A 270 -35.24 7.10 -14.13
C TRP A 270 -34.78 6.05 -15.14
N ASP A 271 -33.49 6.06 -15.44
CA ASP A 271 -32.80 4.97 -16.12
C ASP A 271 -32.07 4.12 -15.08
N GLY A 272 -32.04 2.81 -15.28
CA GLY A 272 -31.08 1.96 -14.62
C GLY A 272 -31.38 0.48 -14.74
N VAL A 273 -30.91 -0.32 -13.78
CA VAL A 273 -30.87 -1.78 -13.94
C VAL A 273 -31.44 -2.47 -12.72
N ILE A 274 -32.32 -3.44 -12.97
CA ILE A 274 -32.69 -4.45 -11.98
C ILE A 274 -31.95 -5.73 -12.31
N TRP A 275 -31.23 -6.29 -11.35
CA TRP A 275 -30.59 -7.59 -11.51
C TRP A 275 -30.78 -8.43 -10.27
N TRP A 276 -30.66 -9.74 -10.43
CA TRP A 276 -30.80 -10.68 -9.32
C TRP A 276 -29.75 -11.78 -9.37
N GLY A 277 -29.49 -12.35 -8.19
CA GLY A 277 -28.61 -13.48 -7.99
C GLY A 277 -27.79 -13.33 -6.71
N GLN A 278 -26.62 -13.98 -6.66
CA GLN A 278 -25.77 -13.96 -5.49
C GLN A 278 -25.09 -12.59 -5.32
N GLN A 279 -25.16 -12.02 -4.12
CA GLN A 279 -24.39 -10.83 -3.79
C GLN A 279 -22.90 -11.10 -3.98
N GLY A 280 -22.29 -10.35 -4.87
CA GLY A 280 -20.86 -10.22 -4.91
C GLY A 280 -20.40 -9.51 -3.65
N GLY A 281 -19.34 -9.98 -3.02
CA GLY A 281 -18.84 -9.39 -1.81
C GLY A 281 -17.35 -9.62 -1.66
N VAL A 282 -16.70 -8.69 -0.98
CA VAL A 282 -15.31 -8.82 -0.61
C VAL A 282 -15.26 -8.84 0.91
N TYR A 283 -14.86 -9.97 1.46
CA TYR A 283 -14.86 -10.20 2.90
C TYR A 283 -13.43 -10.42 3.37
N SER A 284 -13.04 -9.66 4.39
CA SER A 284 -11.81 -9.88 5.13
C SER A 284 -12.16 -10.59 6.44
N THR A 285 -12.19 -11.92 6.46
CA THR A 285 -12.55 -12.66 7.68
C THR A 285 -11.44 -12.63 8.74
N ASN A 286 -10.18 -12.44 8.34
CA ASN A 286 -9.01 -12.45 9.24
C ASN A 286 -7.90 -11.45 8.83
N LEU A 287 -8.23 -10.36 8.15
CA LEU A 287 -7.21 -9.38 7.74
C LEU A 287 -6.71 -8.60 8.96
N THR A 288 -5.50 -8.90 9.39
CA THR A 288 -4.78 -8.20 10.44
C THR A 288 -3.70 -7.35 9.80
N ILE A 289 -3.78 -6.04 9.99
CA ILE A 289 -2.77 -5.10 9.53
C ILE A 289 -1.97 -4.62 10.74
N ARG A 290 -0.65 -4.82 10.72
CA ARG A 290 0.25 -4.51 11.85
C ARG A 290 1.25 -3.45 11.45
N TYR A 291 1.36 -2.41 12.25
CA TYR A 291 2.43 -1.43 12.16
C TYR A 291 3.60 -1.86 13.02
N ILE A 292 4.72 -2.26 12.40
CA ILE A 292 5.90 -2.76 13.09
C ILE A 292 6.97 -1.69 13.07
N TYR A 293 7.27 -1.16 14.26
CA TYR A 293 8.35 -0.20 14.45
C TYR A 293 9.72 -0.86 14.23
N ALA A 294 10.63 -0.13 13.58
CA ALA A 294 12.01 -0.58 13.32
C ALA A 294 12.74 -1.15 14.56
N THR A 295 12.45 -0.63 15.76
CA THR A 295 13.06 -1.11 17.01
C THR A 295 12.60 -2.49 17.47
N LYS A 296 11.49 -3.00 16.90
CA LYS A 296 10.94 -4.32 17.17
C LYS A 296 11.23 -5.33 16.06
N VAL A 297 11.84 -4.88 14.97
CA VAL A 297 12.24 -5.74 13.86
C VAL A 297 13.48 -6.53 14.29
N VAL A 298 13.40 -7.87 14.21
CA VAL A 298 14.45 -8.79 14.65
C VAL A 298 15.49 -9.00 13.54
N ASP A 299 15.04 -9.15 12.31
CA ASP A 299 15.88 -9.39 11.12
C ASP A 299 15.95 -8.13 10.27
N ALA A 300 17.13 -7.79 9.76
CA ALA A 300 17.27 -6.63 8.89
C ALA A 300 16.43 -6.79 7.62
N ASP A 301 15.70 -5.74 7.23
CA ASP A 301 14.97 -5.69 5.95
C ASP A 301 15.93 -5.73 4.76
N TYR A 302 17.09 -5.08 4.92
CA TYR A 302 18.21 -5.17 3.97
C TYR A 302 19.49 -5.40 4.75
N ASN A 303 20.28 -6.38 4.33
CA ASN A 303 21.56 -6.70 4.94
C ASN A 303 22.64 -6.75 3.88
N MET A 304 23.65 -5.90 4.01
CA MET A 304 24.71 -5.76 3.03
C MET A 304 26.03 -6.08 3.71
N THR A 305 26.70 -7.12 3.26
CA THR A 305 28.00 -7.49 3.80
C THR A 305 29.06 -7.42 2.73
N MET A 306 30.18 -6.77 3.07
CA MET A 306 31.34 -6.66 2.21
C MET A 306 32.55 -7.28 2.90
N ILE A 307 33.19 -8.23 2.22
CA ILE A 307 34.39 -8.93 2.66
C ILE A 307 35.42 -8.80 1.56
N ASN A 308 36.62 -8.29 1.89
CA ASN A 308 37.70 -8.06 0.92
C ASN A 308 37.26 -7.28 -0.32
N GLY A 309 36.41 -6.27 -0.11
CA GLY A 309 35.89 -5.44 -1.19
C GLY A 309 34.89 -6.15 -2.11
N THR A 310 34.36 -7.31 -1.72
CA THR A 310 33.34 -8.05 -2.48
C THR A 310 32.07 -8.23 -1.65
N PHE A 311 30.90 -8.19 -2.30
CA PHE A 311 29.63 -8.45 -1.62
C PHE A 311 29.47 -9.95 -1.33
N VAL A 312 29.08 -10.28 -0.11
CA VAL A 312 28.91 -11.65 0.37
C VAL A 312 27.58 -11.77 1.11
N GLU A 313 26.77 -12.76 0.75
CA GLU A 313 25.50 -13.05 1.44
C GLU A 313 25.58 -14.29 2.34
N ASP A 314 26.55 -15.18 2.10
CA ASP A 314 26.67 -16.45 2.81
C ASP A 314 27.07 -16.23 4.28
N SER A 315 26.10 -16.46 5.17
CA SER A 315 26.26 -16.34 6.62
C SER A 315 27.45 -17.14 7.20
N SER A 316 27.83 -18.27 6.58
CA SER A 316 28.95 -19.09 7.02
C SER A 316 30.30 -18.44 6.71
N ILE A 317 30.42 -17.83 5.53
CA ILE A 317 31.60 -17.07 5.11
C ILE A 317 31.75 -15.83 6.00
N ILE A 318 30.65 -15.10 6.21
CA ILE A 318 30.62 -13.90 7.06
C ILE A 318 31.09 -14.24 8.48
N ARG A 319 30.49 -15.26 9.09
CA ARG A 319 30.85 -15.68 10.45
C ARG A 319 32.29 -16.16 10.55
N THR A 320 32.79 -16.85 9.52
CA THR A 320 34.19 -17.27 9.47
C THR A 320 35.14 -16.08 9.36
N SER A 321 34.81 -15.05 8.57
CA SER A 321 35.61 -13.83 8.50
C SER A 321 35.65 -13.11 9.85
N MET A 322 34.47 -12.86 10.45
CA MET A 322 34.38 -12.22 11.76
C MET A 322 35.15 -12.98 12.86
N ASN A 323 35.05 -14.32 12.91
CA ASN A 323 35.75 -15.13 13.92
C ASN A 323 37.28 -15.10 13.79
N ARG A 324 37.81 -14.85 12.59
CA ARG A 324 39.26 -14.70 12.36
C ARG A 324 39.76 -13.31 12.73
N SER A 325 38.87 -12.33 12.83
CA SER A 325 39.25 -10.95 13.09
C SER A 325 39.68 -10.74 14.54
N PRO A 326 40.82 -10.08 14.80
CA PRO A 326 41.24 -9.72 16.15
C PRO A 326 40.38 -8.60 16.76
N TRP A 327 39.54 -7.95 15.95
CA TRP A 327 38.76 -6.78 16.34
C TRP A 327 37.45 -6.70 15.57
N ILE A 328 36.36 -6.47 16.28
CA ILE A 328 35.03 -6.23 15.72
C ILE A 328 34.43 -5.05 16.48
N THR A 329 33.90 -4.05 15.77
CA THR A 329 33.14 -2.94 16.37
C THR A 329 31.71 -2.95 15.88
N TYR A 330 30.80 -2.67 16.81
CA TYR A 330 29.38 -2.54 16.57
C TYR A 330 28.94 -1.10 16.81
N THR A 331 28.17 -0.55 15.87
CA THR A 331 27.58 0.79 15.97
C THR A 331 26.11 0.74 15.55
N GLU A 332 25.25 1.45 16.27
CA GLU A 332 23.82 1.61 15.95
C GLU A 332 23.48 3.08 15.78
N ARG A 333 22.73 3.42 14.73
CA ARG A 333 22.14 4.75 14.55
C ARG A 333 20.64 4.64 14.33
N ARG A 334 19.90 5.47 15.06
CA ARG A 334 18.45 5.63 14.91
C ARG A 334 18.21 6.95 14.20
N VAL A 335 17.58 6.91 13.04
CA VAL A 335 17.37 8.10 12.19
C VAL A 335 15.94 8.13 11.67
N PRO A 336 15.34 9.31 11.52
CA PRO A 336 14.10 9.45 10.77
C PRO A 336 14.35 9.07 9.30
N MET A 337 13.41 8.34 8.72
CA MET A 337 13.35 7.97 7.31
C MET A 337 12.08 8.54 6.70
N THR A 338 12.21 9.19 5.56
CA THR A 338 11.07 9.57 4.72
C THR A 338 10.78 8.48 3.70
N LYS A 339 9.52 8.02 3.62
CA LYS A 339 9.05 7.08 2.61
C LYS A 339 7.90 7.71 1.81
N MET A 340 8.05 7.71 0.48
CA MET A 340 6.98 8.02 -0.45
C MET A 340 7.10 7.11 -1.66
N ILE A 341 6.10 6.26 -1.88
CA ILE A 341 6.01 5.43 -3.08
C ILE A 341 4.88 5.98 -3.93
N TYR A 342 5.21 6.35 -5.17
CA TYR A 342 4.25 6.82 -6.14
C TYR A 342 4.80 6.65 -7.56
N ASN A 343 3.92 6.18 -8.43
CA ASN A 343 4.04 6.24 -9.87
C ASN A 343 2.65 6.53 -10.44
N ARG A 344 2.61 7.18 -11.61
CA ARG A 344 1.35 7.49 -12.29
C ARG A 344 0.70 6.22 -12.84
N SER A 345 1.51 5.28 -13.32
CA SER A 345 1.02 4.00 -13.85
C SER A 345 1.88 2.86 -13.34
N TYR A 346 1.23 1.76 -12.99
CA TYR A 346 1.84 0.53 -12.54
C TYR A 346 1.34 -0.62 -13.38
N THR A 347 2.29 -1.45 -13.81
CA THR A 347 2.02 -2.79 -14.30
C THR A 347 2.30 -3.78 -13.18
N VAL A 348 1.31 -4.61 -12.86
CA VAL A 348 1.38 -5.59 -11.77
C VAL A 348 1.09 -6.98 -12.32
N THR A 349 1.87 -7.96 -11.88
CA THR A 349 1.75 -9.38 -12.22
C THR A 349 1.68 -10.22 -10.95
N PRO A 350 1.09 -11.44 -10.98
CA PRO A 350 0.92 -12.28 -9.79
C PRO A 350 2.21 -12.63 -9.06
N ASN A 351 3.33 -12.78 -9.79
CA ASN A 351 4.62 -13.21 -9.22
C ASN A 351 5.26 -12.19 -8.26
N GLY A 352 4.79 -10.93 -8.27
CA GLY A 352 5.35 -9.84 -7.47
C GLY A 352 4.48 -9.43 -6.27
N LEU A 353 3.51 -10.25 -5.87
CA LEU A 353 2.53 -9.90 -4.82
C LEU A 353 2.95 -10.39 -3.43
N PRO A 354 2.53 -9.69 -2.34
CA PRO A 354 1.84 -8.40 -2.36
C PRO A 354 2.78 -7.25 -2.77
N LYS A 355 2.28 -6.31 -3.59
CA LYS A 355 3.08 -5.20 -4.15
C LYS A 355 2.61 -3.85 -3.62
N GLU A 356 3.51 -3.11 -2.97
CA GLU A 356 3.27 -1.71 -2.57
C GLU A 356 3.19 -0.79 -3.79
N LEU A 357 2.13 0.00 -3.89
CA LEU A 357 1.91 0.96 -4.98
C LEU A 357 1.87 2.41 -4.52
N TYR A 358 1.20 2.72 -3.42
CA TYR A 358 1.08 4.11 -2.96
C TYR A 358 1.37 4.18 -1.47
N VAL A 359 2.39 4.95 -1.10
CA VAL A 359 2.76 5.19 0.30
C VAL A 359 3.02 6.67 0.47
N GLY A 360 2.39 7.30 1.44
CA GLY A 360 2.55 8.73 1.72
C GLY A 360 1.43 9.29 2.60
N SER A 361 1.56 10.55 2.98
CA SER A 361 0.54 11.26 3.75
C SER A 361 -0.24 12.20 2.84
N ILE A 362 -1.54 11.98 2.72
CA ILE A 362 -2.46 12.94 2.09
C ILE A 362 -2.69 14.08 3.08
N TYR A 363 -2.55 15.34 2.64
CA TYR A 363 -2.65 16.52 3.51
C TYR A 363 -3.74 17.52 3.10
N THR A 364 -4.50 17.23 2.06
CA THR A 364 -5.69 17.99 1.64
C THR A 364 -6.82 17.03 1.30
N PRO A 365 -8.09 17.45 1.44
CA PRO A 365 -9.24 16.64 1.02
C PRO A 365 -9.09 16.18 -0.43
N ILE A 366 -9.44 14.92 -0.72
CA ILE A 366 -9.30 14.33 -2.05
C ILE A 366 -10.39 14.93 -2.95
N PRO A 367 -10.03 15.60 -4.07
CA PRO A 367 -11.01 16.13 -5.01
C PRO A 367 -11.69 15.03 -5.84
N ASP A 368 -12.94 15.28 -6.26
CA ASP A 368 -13.78 14.33 -7.00
C ASP A 368 -13.22 13.93 -8.38
N TYR A 369 -12.36 14.76 -8.96
CA TYR A 369 -11.72 14.47 -10.24
C TYR A 369 -10.52 13.52 -10.11
N MET A 370 -9.98 13.29 -8.90
CA MET A 370 -8.86 12.36 -8.70
C MET A 370 -9.39 10.93 -8.60
N ALA A 371 -8.94 10.07 -9.50
CA ALA A 371 -9.49 8.73 -9.63
C ALA A 371 -8.41 7.67 -9.91
N LEU A 372 -8.69 6.46 -9.45
CA LEU A 372 -7.95 5.26 -9.74
C LEU A 372 -8.61 4.55 -10.93
N LYS A 373 -7.83 4.28 -11.97
CA LYS A 373 -8.22 3.40 -13.08
C LYS A 373 -7.56 2.04 -12.88
N VAL A 374 -8.36 0.99 -12.92
CA VAL A 374 -7.91 -0.41 -12.91
C VAL A 374 -8.33 -1.03 -14.23
N GLY A 375 -7.38 -1.53 -15.01
CA GLY A 375 -7.64 -2.13 -16.32
C GLY A 375 -6.96 -3.48 -16.48
N PHE A 376 -7.68 -4.43 -17.05
CA PHE A 376 -7.19 -5.77 -17.38
C PHE A 376 -8.13 -6.43 -18.39
N ASN A 377 -7.57 -7.31 -19.22
CA ASN A 377 -8.29 -7.92 -20.34
C ASN A 377 -8.85 -9.31 -19.99
N ASP A 378 -8.14 -10.04 -19.12
CA ASP A 378 -8.45 -11.43 -18.76
C ASP A 378 -9.65 -11.55 -17.81
N THR A 379 -10.21 -12.75 -17.73
CA THR A 379 -11.20 -13.11 -16.70
C THR A 379 -10.50 -13.38 -15.38
N GLY A 380 -11.10 -12.99 -14.26
CA GLY A 380 -10.50 -13.21 -12.94
C GLY A 380 -10.72 -12.03 -12.02
N TYR A 381 -9.87 -11.90 -10.99
CA TYR A 381 -9.96 -10.78 -10.06
C TYR A 381 -8.61 -10.28 -9.54
N ILE A 382 -8.62 -9.03 -9.13
CA ILE A 382 -7.55 -8.36 -8.37
C ILE A 382 -8.13 -7.86 -7.06
N VAL A 383 -7.37 -7.99 -5.98
CA VAL A 383 -7.63 -7.41 -4.66
C VAL A 383 -6.57 -6.36 -4.37
N MET A 384 -7.01 -5.16 -4.05
CA MET A 384 -6.20 -4.09 -3.50
C MET A 384 -6.59 -3.85 -2.04
N VAL A 385 -5.60 -3.61 -1.20
CA VAL A 385 -5.80 -3.25 0.21
C VAL A 385 -5.19 -1.89 0.44
N ALA A 386 -5.92 -1.02 1.13
CA ALA A 386 -5.41 0.24 1.65
C ALA A 386 -5.49 0.24 3.17
N TRP A 387 -4.39 0.57 3.85
CA TRP A 387 -4.39 0.88 5.27
C TRP A 387 -4.29 2.39 5.46
N MET A 388 -5.10 2.91 6.39
CA MET A 388 -5.33 4.33 6.56
C MET A 388 -5.20 4.71 8.02
N ARG A 389 -4.38 5.73 8.30
CA ARG A 389 -4.17 6.26 9.64
C ARG A 389 -4.08 7.79 9.62
N GLY A 390 -4.90 8.46 10.40
CA GLY A 390 -4.90 9.90 10.57
C GLY A 390 -5.36 10.29 11.97
N THR A 391 -5.55 11.58 12.23
CA THR A 391 -5.93 12.10 13.56
C THR A 391 -7.24 11.50 14.07
N ASN A 392 -8.24 11.37 13.19
CA ASN A 392 -9.59 10.90 13.51
C ASN A 392 -10.01 9.68 12.67
N ILE A 393 -9.07 9.07 11.97
CA ILE A 393 -9.33 8.01 11.00
C ILE A 393 -8.34 6.89 11.29
N SER A 394 -8.84 5.72 11.64
CA SER A 394 -8.08 4.49 11.65
C SER A 394 -8.91 3.41 11.00
N GLY A 395 -8.34 2.75 9.99
CA GLY A 395 -9.10 1.78 9.23
C GLY A 395 -8.34 1.19 8.08
N TYR A 396 -9.06 0.40 7.30
CA TYR A 396 -8.57 -0.18 6.08
C TYR A 396 -9.69 -0.25 5.04
N SER A 397 -9.30 -0.40 3.78
CA SER A 397 -10.19 -0.56 2.65
C SER A 397 -9.73 -1.73 1.83
N VAL A 398 -10.67 -2.57 1.40
CA VAL A 398 -10.40 -3.69 0.50
C VAL A 398 -11.22 -3.45 -0.75
N LEU A 399 -10.53 -3.30 -1.87
CA LEU A 399 -11.13 -3.15 -3.19
C LEU A 399 -10.90 -4.47 -3.93
N ALA A 400 -11.95 -5.09 -4.47
CA ALA A 400 -11.79 -6.12 -5.48
C ALA A 400 -12.38 -5.65 -6.80
N ALA A 401 -11.61 -5.79 -7.88
CA ALA A 401 -12.11 -5.64 -9.23
C ALA A 401 -12.06 -7.01 -9.91
N TYR A 402 -13.13 -7.40 -10.59
CA TYR A 402 -13.22 -8.70 -11.25
C TYR A 402 -14.00 -8.61 -12.56
N LYS A 403 -13.75 -9.60 -13.41
CA LYS A 403 -14.32 -9.73 -14.74
C LYS A 403 -14.73 -11.19 -14.96
N ALA A 404 -16.00 -11.41 -15.24
CA ALA A 404 -16.58 -12.76 -15.30
C ALA A 404 -16.33 -13.46 -16.64
N SER A 405 -16.35 -12.69 -17.73
CA SER A 405 -16.02 -13.14 -19.09
C SER A 405 -15.24 -12.03 -19.83
N VAL A 406 -14.51 -12.39 -20.88
CA VAL A 406 -13.66 -11.47 -21.66
C VAL A 406 -14.43 -10.24 -22.17
N ASP A 407 -15.71 -10.40 -22.49
CA ASP A 407 -16.55 -9.31 -23.00
C ASP A 407 -17.39 -8.61 -21.92
N SER A 408 -17.38 -9.12 -20.68
CA SER A 408 -18.15 -8.52 -19.58
C SER A 408 -17.50 -7.23 -19.07
N ASN A 409 -18.33 -6.28 -18.67
CA ASN A 409 -17.87 -5.10 -17.95
C ASN A 409 -17.21 -5.50 -16.61
N ILE A 410 -16.12 -4.82 -16.27
CA ILE A 410 -15.44 -4.97 -15.00
C ILE A 410 -16.34 -4.46 -13.88
N GLN A 411 -16.46 -5.27 -12.84
CA GLN A 411 -17.18 -4.89 -11.65
C GLN A 411 -16.20 -4.70 -10.50
N LEU A 412 -16.50 -3.73 -9.64
CA LEU A 412 -15.61 -3.31 -8.56
C LEU A 412 -16.40 -3.18 -7.26
N ILE A 413 -15.88 -3.78 -6.20
CA ILE A 413 -16.48 -3.73 -4.86
C ILE A 413 -15.43 -3.17 -3.90
N ILE A 414 -15.81 -2.16 -3.12
CA ILE A 414 -15.01 -1.61 -2.03
C ILE A 414 -15.70 -1.96 -0.72
N ASN A 415 -14.97 -2.62 0.16
CA ASN A 415 -15.33 -2.84 1.55
C ASN A 415 -14.37 -2.04 2.43
N GLN A 416 -14.85 -0.92 2.97
CA GLN A 416 -14.08 -0.01 3.80
C GLN A 416 -14.50 -0.11 5.26
N THR A 417 -13.55 -0.33 6.16
CA THR A 417 -13.78 -0.32 7.61
C THR A 417 -13.02 0.86 8.23
N ILE A 418 -13.75 1.89 8.67
CA ILE A 418 -13.21 3.10 9.30
C ILE A 418 -13.76 3.21 10.73
N ASN A 419 -12.88 3.34 11.72
CA ASN A 419 -13.24 3.52 13.13
C ASN A 419 -14.26 2.47 13.62
N GLY A 420 -14.14 1.22 13.16
CA GLY A 420 -15.03 0.11 13.50
C GLY A 420 -16.36 0.08 12.73
N LYS A 421 -16.63 1.01 11.83
CA LYS A 421 -17.81 1.01 10.94
C LYS A 421 -17.43 0.52 9.55
N THR A 422 -18.25 -0.35 8.99
CA THR A 422 -18.04 -0.93 7.67
C THR A 422 -18.99 -0.34 6.63
N TYR A 423 -18.45 -0.01 5.46
CA TYR A 423 -19.14 0.57 4.32
C TYR A 423 -18.82 -0.27 3.08
N VAL A 424 -19.86 -0.71 2.37
CA VAL A 424 -19.70 -1.47 1.13
C VAL A 424 -20.27 -0.67 -0.03
N LYS A 425 -19.48 -0.54 -1.10
CA LYS A 425 -19.88 0.13 -2.35
C LYS A 425 -19.54 -0.75 -3.53
N SER A 426 -20.38 -0.74 -4.55
CA SER A 426 -20.18 -1.53 -5.78
C SER A 426 -20.36 -0.66 -7.01
N TYR A 427 -19.50 -0.85 -7.99
CA TYR A 427 -19.45 -0.13 -9.25
C TYR A 427 -19.40 -1.12 -10.41
N THR A 428 -19.92 -0.73 -11.57
CA THR A 428 -19.77 -1.46 -12.82
C THR A 428 -19.21 -0.49 -13.85
N SER A 429 -18.19 -0.89 -14.59
CA SER A 429 -17.64 -0.06 -15.65
C SER A 429 -18.61 0.07 -16.83
N GLY A 430 -18.49 1.18 -17.56
CA GLY A 430 -19.12 1.32 -18.88
C GLY A 430 -18.29 0.71 -20.02
N SER A 431 -17.17 0.05 -19.70
CA SER A 431 -16.22 -0.55 -20.66
C SER A 431 -15.71 -1.90 -20.15
N PRO A 432 -15.52 -2.90 -21.02
CA PRO A 432 -14.96 -4.20 -20.63
C PRO A 432 -13.47 -4.16 -20.26
N ASP A 433 -12.78 -3.06 -20.56
CA ASP A 433 -11.31 -2.99 -20.47
C ASP A 433 -10.81 -2.34 -19.17
N TYR A 434 -11.65 -1.51 -18.54
CA TYR A 434 -11.26 -0.79 -17.33
C TYR A 434 -12.44 -0.34 -16.49
N VAL A 435 -12.19 -0.18 -15.19
CA VAL A 435 -13.08 0.49 -14.23
C VAL A 435 -12.37 1.70 -13.63
N ILE A 436 -13.11 2.79 -13.44
CA ILE A 436 -12.62 4.01 -12.79
C ILE A 436 -13.37 4.20 -11.49
N VAL A 437 -12.63 4.45 -10.41
CA VAL A 437 -13.18 4.74 -9.09
C VAL A 437 -12.47 5.94 -8.48
N GLN A 438 -13.21 6.86 -7.87
CA GLN A 438 -12.61 8.03 -7.23
C GLN A 438 -11.77 7.62 -6.03
N TRP A 439 -10.62 8.27 -5.84
CA TRP A 439 -9.71 7.93 -4.73
C TRP A 439 -10.37 8.05 -3.36
N LYS A 440 -11.27 9.04 -3.17
CA LYS A 440 -12.02 9.24 -1.92
C LYS A 440 -12.92 8.04 -1.55
N GLU A 441 -13.39 7.28 -2.54
CA GLU A 441 -14.22 6.10 -2.33
C GLU A 441 -13.39 4.95 -1.76
N PHE A 442 -12.13 4.84 -2.19
CA PHE A 442 -11.21 3.80 -1.72
C PHE A 442 -10.46 4.19 -0.44
N LEU A 443 -9.98 5.44 -0.34
CA LEU A 443 -9.13 5.94 0.75
C LEU A 443 -9.85 6.79 1.81
N THR A 444 -11.17 6.92 1.72
CA THR A 444 -11.98 7.81 2.57
C THR A 444 -11.65 9.30 2.40
N GLN A 445 -12.42 10.17 3.05
CA GLN A 445 -12.26 11.62 2.96
C GLN A 445 -11.72 12.19 4.28
N ILE A 446 -10.80 13.15 4.18
CA ILE A 446 -10.30 13.94 5.32
C ILE A 446 -10.87 15.35 5.32
N LYS A 447 -10.91 15.98 6.49
CA LYS A 447 -11.24 17.40 6.61
C LYS A 447 -10.03 18.26 6.28
N GLN A 448 -10.29 19.53 5.95
CA GLN A 448 -9.22 20.51 5.76
C GLN A 448 -8.39 20.64 7.05
N GLY A 449 -7.06 20.56 6.92
CA GLY A 449 -6.12 20.62 8.04
C GLY A 449 -5.81 19.27 8.70
N GLU A 450 -6.51 18.18 8.33
CA GLU A 450 -6.16 16.82 8.74
C GLU A 450 -5.13 16.21 7.79
N SER A 451 -4.50 15.12 8.21
CA SER A 451 -3.64 14.29 7.37
C SER A 451 -4.01 12.82 7.46
N LEU A 452 -3.86 12.10 6.36
CA LEU A 452 -4.09 10.67 6.25
C LEU A 452 -2.85 9.97 5.71
N ASP A 453 -2.18 9.21 6.56
CA ASP A 453 -1.17 8.26 6.15
C ASP A 453 -1.85 7.09 5.44
N ILE A 454 -1.45 6.86 4.20
CA ILE A 454 -1.95 5.78 3.38
C ILE A 454 -0.82 4.82 3.04
N TYR A 455 -1.19 3.55 2.96
CA TYR A 455 -0.39 2.50 2.37
C TYR A 455 -1.34 1.67 1.50
N VAL A 456 -1.02 1.52 0.23
CA VAL A 456 -1.87 0.85 -0.76
C VAL A 456 -1.07 -0.25 -1.44
N TRP A 457 -1.63 -1.45 -1.45
CA TRP A 457 -1.05 -2.63 -2.06
C TRP A 457 -2.00 -3.22 -3.10
N VAL A 458 -1.42 -3.86 -4.11
CA VAL A 458 -2.08 -5.02 -4.72
C VAL A 458 -1.75 -6.22 -3.86
N TYR A 459 -2.79 -6.82 -3.29
CA TYR A 459 -2.65 -7.89 -2.30
C TYR A 459 -2.71 -9.26 -2.96
N GLU A 460 -3.69 -9.47 -3.84
CA GLU A 460 -3.92 -10.75 -4.51
C GLU A 460 -4.38 -10.53 -5.95
N MET A 461 -3.99 -11.43 -6.83
CA MET A 461 -4.51 -11.57 -8.19
C MET A 461 -4.80 -13.04 -8.45
N ARG A 462 -5.91 -13.35 -9.12
CA ARG A 462 -6.26 -14.71 -9.52
C ARG A 462 -6.83 -14.71 -10.92
N ASP A 463 -6.36 -15.67 -11.72
CA ASP A 463 -6.73 -15.89 -13.12
C ASP A 463 -6.44 -14.70 -14.06
N ILE A 464 -5.70 -13.68 -13.57
CA ILE A 464 -5.26 -12.53 -14.34
C ILE A 464 -3.73 -12.53 -14.42
N ASP A 465 -3.18 -12.44 -15.62
CA ASP A 465 -1.72 -12.42 -15.83
C ASP A 465 -1.12 -11.04 -15.55
N GLN A 466 -1.86 -9.98 -15.88
CA GLN A 466 -1.40 -8.61 -15.77
C GLN A 466 -2.56 -7.64 -15.52
N VAL A 467 -2.32 -6.68 -14.62
CA VAL A 467 -3.23 -5.54 -14.38
C VAL A 467 -2.46 -4.23 -14.55
N GLU A 468 -3.11 -3.27 -15.20
CA GLU A 468 -2.68 -1.88 -15.26
C GLU A 468 -3.44 -1.04 -14.24
N ILE A 469 -2.69 -0.39 -13.36
CA ILE A 469 -3.22 0.51 -12.33
C ILE A 469 -2.71 1.91 -12.63
N THR A 470 -3.62 2.80 -12.98
CA THR A 470 -3.29 4.18 -13.38
C THR A 470 -3.97 5.19 -12.46
N ASP A 471 -3.18 6.13 -11.96
CA ASP A 471 -3.67 7.29 -11.25
C ASP A 471 -4.08 8.39 -12.26
N LEU A 472 -5.38 8.69 -12.29
CA LEU A 472 -5.97 9.74 -13.09
C LEU A 472 -5.99 11.03 -12.26
N ASN A 473 -5.31 12.05 -12.78
CA ASN A 473 -5.21 13.39 -12.20
C ASN A 473 -4.35 13.50 -10.93
N GLY A 474 -3.46 12.54 -10.69
CA GLY A 474 -2.23 12.76 -9.94
C GLY A 474 -2.41 12.95 -8.43
N ILE A 475 -2.76 11.90 -7.68
CA ILE A 475 -2.82 11.92 -6.21
C ILE A 475 -1.48 12.35 -5.57
N LYS A 476 -0.35 12.21 -6.29
CA LYS A 476 0.96 12.77 -5.89
C LYS A 476 0.90 14.23 -5.49
N THR A 477 0.06 15.03 -6.15
CA THR A 477 -0.05 16.49 -5.92
C THR A 477 -0.56 16.84 -4.52
N ILE A 478 -1.23 15.90 -3.85
CA ILE A 478 -1.78 16.06 -2.50
C ILE A 478 -1.12 15.12 -1.48
N MET A 479 -0.05 14.43 -1.88
CA MET A 479 0.73 13.53 -1.03
C MET A 479 2.08 14.13 -0.69
N LYS A 480 2.52 13.90 0.55
CA LYS A 480 3.89 14.14 1.02
C LYS A 480 4.50 12.85 1.58
N PRO A 481 5.83 12.74 1.71
CA PRO A 481 6.45 11.59 2.34
C PRO A 481 6.04 11.44 3.80
N GLN A 482 5.88 10.19 4.21
CA GLN A 482 5.70 9.82 5.61
C GLN A 482 7.05 9.76 6.30
N ALA A 483 7.13 10.31 7.52
CA ALA A 483 8.29 10.13 8.37
C ALA A 483 8.09 8.92 9.29
N SER A 484 9.07 8.02 9.30
CA SER A 484 9.10 6.84 10.19
C SER A 484 10.51 6.65 10.75
N LEU A 485 10.68 5.81 11.76
CA LEU A 485 12.00 5.53 12.30
C LEU A 485 12.67 4.41 11.50
N ALA A 486 13.95 4.58 11.19
CA ALA A 486 14.84 3.52 10.73
C ALA A 486 15.97 3.31 11.77
N VAL A 487 16.42 2.07 11.90
CA VAL A 487 17.58 1.70 12.71
C VAL A 487 18.62 1.08 11.80
N LEU A 488 19.81 1.66 11.77
CA LEU A 488 20.96 1.15 11.04
C LEU A 488 21.89 0.49 12.05
N LYS A 489 22.27 -0.76 11.79
CA LYS A 489 23.24 -1.50 12.61
C LYS A 489 24.43 -1.84 11.73
N LEU A 490 25.62 -1.45 12.17
CA LEU A 490 26.86 -1.64 11.45
C LEU A 490 27.82 -2.46 12.32
N TRP A 491 28.37 -3.52 11.73
CA TRP A 491 29.52 -4.25 12.26
C TRP A 491 30.70 -4.01 11.33
N VAL A 492 31.85 -3.63 11.86
CA VAL A 492 33.09 -3.45 11.09
C VAL A 492 34.19 -4.30 11.73
N TRP A 493 34.99 -4.97 10.92
CA TRP A 493 36.10 -5.80 11.40
C TRP A 493 37.28 -5.78 10.41
N ASP A 494 38.45 -6.20 10.88
CA ASP A 494 39.63 -6.36 10.02
C ASP A 494 39.57 -7.72 9.33
N ASP A 495 39.89 -7.79 8.02
CA ASP A 495 40.26 -9.08 7.43
C ASP A 495 41.65 -9.48 7.94
N SER A 496 41.78 -10.77 8.28
CA SER A 496 42.95 -11.35 8.94
C SER A 496 44.12 -11.59 8.00
#